data_AF-A0AA96W1H7-F1
#
_entry.id   AF-A0AA96W1H7-F1
#
_cell.length_a   1.000
_cell.length_b   1.000
_cell.length_c   1.000
_cell.angle_alpha   90.00
_cell.angle_beta   90.00
_cell.angle_gamma   90.00
#
_symmetry.space_group_name_H-M   'P 1'
#
loop_
_entity.id
_entity.type
_entity.pdbx_description
1 polymer ?
#
loop_
_entity_poly.entity_id
_entity_poly.type
_entity_poly.pdbx_seq_one_letter_code
_entity_poly.pdbx_strand_id
1 'polypeptide(L)'
;MSKRTVDLVGGLIRQRRKQLGTRWRKAAPGTQAIVVLAVLRHDQCLADMAGGNSVSAATVRRWVLEVLDLLAARAPRMDRALKKIARRGGAVVLPDGTLVRSRRRTGADNRKNYSGKHKAHGLLFLALTDEKGNLIWISSARPGRASEITAARHDHITRHLREAGLDDDPDDAPVIITGRKATRSHPLTDAEKEANRLVSRERAAVEHGFANLKTWRILTKVRMNAHHATTLLRALLVLANCEVQR
;
A
#
# COMPACT_ATOMS: atom_id res chain seq x y z
N MET A 1 -9.02 17.21 1.40
CA MET A 1 -9.42 15.90 1.99
C MET A 1 -10.92 15.77 1.94
N SER A 2 -11.47 14.57 1.71
CA SER A 2 -12.92 14.41 1.62
C SER A 2 -13.58 14.35 3.01
N LYS A 3 -14.81 14.86 3.13
CA LYS A 3 -15.62 14.76 4.36
C LYS A 3 -15.79 13.30 4.80
N ARG A 4 -16.07 12.40 3.85
CA ARG A 4 -16.21 10.95 4.08
C ARG A 4 -14.98 10.32 4.74
N THR A 5 -13.77 10.70 4.31
CA THR A 5 -12.52 10.19 4.89
C THR A 5 -12.35 10.65 6.34
N VAL A 6 -12.69 11.91 6.63
CA VAL A 6 -12.64 12.47 7.99
C VAL A 6 -13.67 11.78 8.89
N ASP A 7 -14.90 11.60 8.40
CA ASP A 7 -15.98 10.96 9.14
C ASP A 7 -15.67 9.48 9.44
N LEU A 8 -15.09 8.77 8.47
CA LEU A 8 -14.61 7.40 8.67
C LEU A 8 -13.61 7.35 9.82
N VAL A 9 -12.50 8.10 9.72
CA VAL A 9 -11.41 8.07 10.73
C VAL A 9 -11.91 8.57 12.09
N GLY A 10 -12.70 9.63 12.13
CA GLY A 10 -13.30 10.17 13.35
C GLY A 10 -14.24 9.16 14.02
N GLY A 11 -15.01 8.41 13.23
CA GLY A 11 -15.83 7.30 13.69
C GLY A 11 -15.00 6.18 14.32
N LEU A 12 -13.88 5.79 13.69
CA LEU A 12 -12.98 4.75 14.23
C LEU A 12 -12.40 5.15 15.58
N ILE A 13 -11.92 6.39 15.70
CA ILE A 13 -11.37 6.94 16.94
C ILE A 13 -12.44 6.96 18.03
N ARG A 14 -13.66 7.43 17.71
CA ARG A 14 -14.78 7.48 18.66
C ARG A 14 -15.13 6.09 19.18
N GLN A 15 -15.23 5.10 18.29
CA GLN A 15 -15.49 3.71 18.66
C GLN A 15 -14.40 3.17 19.58
N ARG A 16 -13.12 3.38 19.23
CA ARG A 16 -11.97 2.93 20.03
C ARG A 16 -11.97 3.56 21.43
N ARG A 17 -12.23 4.86 21.54
CA ARG A 17 -12.32 5.55 22.83
C ARG A 17 -13.47 5.01 23.70
N LYS A 18 -14.62 4.70 23.10
CA LYS A 18 -15.75 4.07 23.81
C LYS A 18 -15.35 2.71 24.38
N GLN A 19 -14.66 1.87 23.60
CA GLN A 19 -14.19 0.55 24.03
C GLN A 19 -13.18 0.64 25.18
N LEU A 20 -12.28 1.62 25.15
CA LEU A 20 -11.25 1.81 26.17
C LEU A 20 -11.72 2.59 27.41
N GLY A 21 -12.97 3.09 27.43
CA GLY A 21 -13.44 4.00 28.49
C GLY A 21 -12.78 5.39 28.47
N THR A 22 -11.95 5.72 27.46
CA THR A 22 -11.18 6.98 27.39
C THR A 22 -11.89 8.05 26.57
N ARG A 23 -13.14 8.37 26.93
CA ARG A 23 -13.99 9.31 26.19
C ARG A 23 -13.43 10.74 26.20
N TRP A 24 -12.82 11.14 27.31
CA TRP A 24 -12.24 12.47 27.51
C TRP A 24 -10.77 12.49 27.12
N ARG A 25 -10.42 13.19 26.04
CA ARG A 25 -9.04 13.51 25.63
C ARG A 25 -9.00 14.94 25.11
N LYS A 26 -7.81 15.55 25.10
CA LYS A 26 -7.59 16.95 24.69
C LYS A 26 -8.19 17.33 23.32
N ALA A 27 -8.26 16.40 22.37
CA ALA A 27 -8.88 16.64 21.07
C ALA A 27 -10.13 15.78 20.87
N ALA A 28 -11.15 16.35 20.25
CA ALA A 28 -12.30 15.60 19.75
C ALA A 28 -11.87 14.59 18.66
N PRO A 29 -12.62 13.49 18.45
CA PRO A 29 -12.29 12.50 17.43
C PRO A 29 -12.12 13.08 16.01
N GLY A 30 -12.95 14.06 15.63
CA GLY A 30 -12.87 14.74 14.33
C GLY A 30 -11.58 15.55 14.18
N THR A 31 -11.20 16.32 15.20
CA THR A 31 -9.93 17.07 15.20
C THR A 31 -8.74 16.13 15.13
N GLN A 32 -8.72 15.05 15.92
CA GLN A 32 -7.66 14.03 15.84
C GLN A 32 -7.59 13.42 14.43
N ALA A 33 -8.72 13.12 13.79
CA ALA A 33 -8.76 12.61 12.43
C ALA A 33 -8.16 13.58 11.41
N ILE A 34 -8.55 14.85 11.44
CA ILE A 34 -8.02 15.89 10.54
C ILE A 34 -6.51 16.03 10.70
N VAL A 35 -6.02 16.11 11.94
CA VAL A 35 -4.59 16.23 12.22
C VAL A 35 -3.80 15.06 11.65
N VAL A 36 -4.27 13.82 11.88
CA VAL A 36 -3.59 12.64 11.34
C VAL A 36 -3.65 12.59 9.81
N LEU A 37 -4.81 12.89 9.21
CA LEU A 37 -4.94 12.91 7.75
C LEU A 37 -4.04 13.97 7.11
N ALA A 38 -3.86 15.13 7.74
CA ALA A 38 -2.92 16.14 7.29
C ALA A 38 -1.47 15.63 7.29
N VAL A 39 -1.05 14.94 8.36
CA VAL A 39 0.27 14.30 8.44
C VAL A 39 0.44 13.25 7.33
N LEU A 40 -0.53 12.36 7.13
CA LEU A 40 -0.43 11.28 6.14
C LEU A 40 -0.47 11.81 4.70
N ARG A 41 -1.38 12.74 4.41
CA ARG A 41 -1.60 13.25 3.06
C ARG A 41 -0.50 14.19 2.61
N HIS A 42 -0.01 15.04 3.51
CA HIS A 42 0.88 16.14 3.17
C HIS A 42 2.30 16.02 3.75
N ASP A 43 2.63 14.95 4.48
CA ASP A 43 3.90 14.78 5.21
C ASP A 43 4.17 15.96 6.16
N GLN A 44 3.11 16.51 6.77
CA GLN A 44 3.22 17.66 7.69
C GLN A 44 4.09 17.30 8.90
N CYS A 45 4.92 18.26 9.32
CA CYS A 45 5.76 18.08 10.49
C CYS A 45 4.90 17.90 11.74
N LEU A 46 5.25 16.92 12.59
CA LEU A 46 4.49 16.65 13.81
C LEU A 46 4.54 17.82 14.80
N ALA A 47 5.60 18.64 14.78
CA ALA A 47 5.73 19.81 15.62
C ALA A 47 4.76 20.93 15.20
N ASP A 48 4.65 21.18 13.89
CA ASP A 48 3.75 22.21 13.33
C ASP A 48 2.29 21.86 13.63
N MET A 49 1.92 20.58 13.44
CA MET A 49 0.59 20.08 13.78
C MET A 49 0.32 20.13 15.30
N ALA A 50 1.36 19.99 16.13
CA ALA A 50 1.22 20.03 17.57
C ALA A 50 0.99 21.45 18.10
N GLY A 51 1.76 22.42 17.61
CA GLY A 51 1.64 23.84 17.99
C GLY A 51 0.24 24.39 17.73
N GLY A 52 -0.30 24.16 16.52
CA GLY A 52 -1.65 24.59 16.15
C GLY A 52 -2.81 23.87 16.88
N ASN A 53 -2.53 22.82 17.66
CA ASN A 53 -3.53 22.04 18.37
C ASN A 53 -3.28 21.99 19.90
N SER A 54 -2.39 22.83 20.43
CA SER A 54 -2.07 22.91 21.87
C SER A 54 -1.73 21.55 22.52
N VAL A 55 -1.03 20.70 21.76
CA VAL A 55 -0.54 19.39 22.21
C VAL A 55 0.96 19.27 21.95
N SER A 56 1.59 18.21 22.45
CA SER A 56 3.00 17.92 22.13
C SER A 56 3.13 17.14 20.82
N ALA A 57 4.28 17.27 20.13
CA ALA A 57 4.60 16.45 18.95
C ALA A 57 4.53 14.94 19.25
N ALA A 58 4.89 14.53 20.47
CA ALA A 58 4.74 13.16 20.94
C ALA A 58 3.27 12.71 20.99
N THR A 59 2.34 13.62 21.32
CA THR A 59 0.90 13.34 21.29
C THR A 59 0.40 13.15 19.87
N VAL A 60 0.81 14.01 18.93
CA VAL A 60 0.48 13.85 17.51
C VAL A 60 1.03 12.53 16.97
N ARG A 61 2.28 12.17 17.34
CA ARG A 61 2.87 10.87 16.98
C ARG A 61 2.00 9.70 17.47
N ARG A 62 1.55 9.74 18.73
CA ARG A 62 0.64 8.71 19.29
C ARG A 62 -0.68 8.64 18.53
N TRP A 63 -1.26 9.79 18.17
CA TRP A 63 -2.49 9.82 17.36
C TRP A 63 -2.29 9.21 15.98
N VAL A 64 -1.17 9.50 15.32
CA VAL A 64 -0.84 8.88 14.02
C VAL A 64 -0.77 7.37 14.18
N LEU A 65 0.01 6.85 15.13
CA LEU A 65 0.14 5.40 15.34
C LEU A 65 -1.21 4.74 15.69
N GLU A 66 -2.00 5.34 16.58
CA GLU A 66 -3.33 4.84 16.94
C GLU A 66 -4.25 4.74 15.72
N VAL A 67 -4.29 5.77 14.88
CA VAL A 67 -5.12 5.77 13.67
C VAL A 67 -4.60 4.80 12.63
N LEU A 68 -3.28 4.67 12.48
CA LEU A 68 -2.68 3.66 11.59
C LEU A 68 -3.12 2.25 12.00
N ASP A 69 -3.08 1.92 13.30
CA ASP A 69 -3.50 0.60 13.79
C ASP A 69 -5.01 0.37 13.55
N LEU A 70 -5.85 1.38 13.81
CA LEU A 70 -7.29 1.30 13.58
C LEU A 70 -7.67 1.10 12.11
N LEU A 71 -6.94 1.74 11.20
CA LEU A 71 -7.15 1.59 9.76
C LEU A 71 -6.56 0.27 9.26
N ALA A 72 -5.34 -0.09 9.66
CA ALA A 72 -4.68 -1.32 9.23
C ALA A 72 -5.45 -2.57 9.62
N ALA A 73 -6.14 -2.57 10.77
CA ALA A 73 -7.04 -3.64 11.18
C ALA A 73 -8.23 -3.88 10.22
N ARG A 74 -8.54 -2.90 9.36
CA ARG A 74 -9.61 -2.97 8.34
C ARG A 74 -9.08 -3.28 6.95
N ALA A 75 -7.76 -3.36 6.77
CA ALA A 75 -7.19 -3.71 5.48
C ALA A 75 -7.61 -5.14 5.09
N PRO A 76 -8.04 -5.34 3.84
CA PRO A 76 -8.46 -6.65 3.38
C PRO A 76 -7.31 -7.65 3.44
N ARG A 77 -7.62 -8.87 3.90
CA ARG A 77 -6.73 -10.03 3.71
C ARG A 77 -6.80 -10.47 2.25
N MET A 78 -5.71 -11.01 1.72
CA MET A 78 -5.60 -11.35 0.31
C MET A 78 -6.66 -12.35 -0.14
N ASP A 79 -6.84 -13.44 0.61
CA ASP A 79 -7.89 -14.44 0.40
C ASP A 79 -9.29 -13.82 0.27
N ARG A 80 -9.63 -12.88 1.17
CA ARG A 80 -10.92 -12.19 1.15
C ARG A 80 -11.04 -11.21 -0.01
N ALA A 81 -9.95 -10.53 -0.36
CA ALA A 81 -9.91 -9.61 -1.50
C ALA A 81 -10.13 -10.36 -2.81
N LEU A 82 -9.38 -11.43 -3.05
CA LEU A 82 -9.46 -12.24 -4.27
C LEU A 82 -10.82 -12.92 -4.40
N LYS A 83 -11.35 -13.55 -3.33
CA LYS A 83 -12.72 -14.11 -3.34
C LYS A 83 -13.80 -13.07 -3.63
N LYS A 84 -13.57 -11.79 -3.32
CA LYS A 84 -14.51 -10.72 -3.65
C LYS A 84 -14.44 -10.34 -5.13
N ILE A 85 -13.25 -10.38 -5.73
CA ILE A 85 -13.06 -10.18 -7.17
C ILE A 85 -13.70 -11.34 -7.96
N ALA A 86 -13.38 -12.58 -7.60
CA ALA A 86 -13.93 -13.77 -8.25
C ALA A 86 -15.48 -13.77 -8.23
N ARG A 87 -16.10 -13.46 -7.09
CA ARG A 87 -17.58 -13.37 -6.98
C ARG A 87 -18.21 -12.26 -7.82
N ARG A 88 -17.44 -11.26 -8.24
CA ARG A 88 -17.93 -10.18 -9.12
C ARG A 88 -17.71 -10.51 -10.60
N GLY A 89 -17.17 -11.69 -10.92
CA GLY A 89 -16.79 -12.08 -12.27
C GLY A 89 -15.53 -11.38 -12.77
N GLY A 90 -14.73 -10.78 -11.88
CA GLY A 90 -13.46 -10.16 -12.29
C GLY A 90 -12.41 -11.24 -12.56
N ALA A 91 -11.72 -11.14 -13.70
CA ALA A 91 -10.76 -12.14 -14.16
C ALA A 91 -9.29 -11.70 -14.02
N VAL A 92 -9.04 -10.40 -13.84
CA VAL A 92 -7.67 -9.85 -13.90
C VAL A 92 -7.27 -9.24 -12.56
N VAL A 93 -6.16 -9.73 -12.02
CA VAL A 93 -5.48 -9.16 -10.84
C VAL A 93 -4.03 -8.88 -11.21
N LEU A 94 -3.63 -7.62 -11.12
CA LEU A 94 -2.34 -7.16 -11.59
C LEU A 94 -1.40 -6.88 -10.40
N PRO A 95 -0.32 -7.68 -10.21
CA PRO A 95 0.69 -7.43 -9.20
C PRO A 95 1.73 -6.41 -9.68
N ASP A 96 2.07 -5.47 -8.81
CA ASP A 96 3.22 -4.58 -9.03
C ASP A 96 3.89 -4.21 -7.71
N GLY A 97 5.14 -3.78 -7.82
CA GLY A 97 5.97 -3.42 -6.68
C GLY A 97 6.51 -2.00 -6.78
N THR A 98 6.63 -1.35 -5.62
CA THR A 98 7.32 -0.07 -5.56
C THR A 98 8.26 -0.03 -4.36
N LEU A 99 9.38 0.65 -4.55
CA LEU A 99 10.27 1.02 -3.45
C LEU A 99 9.80 2.36 -2.87
N VAL A 100 9.44 2.38 -1.60
CA VAL A 100 9.28 3.65 -0.86
C VAL A 100 10.56 3.96 -0.14
N ARG A 101 11.10 5.16 -0.41
CA ARG A 101 12.33 5.63 0.22
C ARG A 101 12.13 5.70 1.73
N SER A 102 13.19 5.37 2.47
CA SER A 102 13.21 5.53 3.91
C SER A 102 14.41 6.37 4.34
N ARG A 103 14.46 6.76 5.62
CA ARG A 103 15.75 7.16 6.20
C ARG A 103 16.72 5.99 6.12
N ARG A 104 18.02 6.31 6.03
CA ARG A 104 19.09 5.32 6.17
C ARG A 104 18.98 4.71 7.57
N ARG A 105 18.91 3.40 7.63
CA ARG A 105 18.85 2.65 8.88
C ARG A 105 20.27 2.32 9.34
N THR A 106 20.45 2.18 10.65
CA THR A 106 21.72 1.80 11.26
C THR A 106 21.80 0.27 11.45
N GLY A 107 22.97 -0.24 11.79
CA GLY A 107 23.18 -1.66 12.07
C GLY A 107 22.90 -2.59 10.88
N ALA A 108 22.47 -3.82 11.19
CA ALA A 108 22.22 -4.88 10.21
C ALA A 108 21.15 -4.52 9.15
N ASP A 109 20.27 -3.57 9.47
CA ASP A 109 19.20 -3.12 8.56
C ASP A 109 19.69 -2.14 7.49
N ASN A 110 20.87 -1.54 7.66
CA ASN A 110 21.42 -0.58 6.71
C ASN A 110 21.54 -1.18 5.30
N ARG A 111 22.35 -2.25 5.19
CA ARG A 111 22.61 -2.95 3.92
C ARG A 111 21.36 -3.66 3.40
N LYS A 112 20.53 -4.23 4.28
CA LYS A 112 19.27 -4.91 3.91
C LYS A 112 18.31 -3.96 3.18
N ASN A 113 18.26 -2.69 3.61
CA ASN A 113 17.33 -1.72 3.06
C ASN A 113 17.90 -0.91 1.90
N TYR A 114 19.17 -1.09 1.51
CA TYR A 114 19.72 -0.46 0.32
C TYR A 114 19.28 -1.21 -0.94
N SER A 115 18.60 -0.52 -1.86
CA SER A 115 18.22 -1.06 -3.15
C SER A 115 19.28 -0.74 -4.19
N GLY A 116 19.92 -1.77 -4.76
CA GLY A 116 20.86 -1.59 -5.87
C GLY A 116 20.21 -1.04 -7.14
N LYS A 117 18.94 -1.42 -7.41
CA LYS A 117 18.12 -0.95 -8.55
C LYS A 117 17.84 0.55 -8.47
N HIS A 118 17.44 1.03 -7.28
CA HIS A 118 17.04 2.43 -7.09
C HIS A 118 18.14 3.32 -6.49
N LYS A 119 19.33 2.76 -6.22
CA LYS A 119 20.48 3.43 -5.58
C LYS A 119 20.12 4.21 -4.31
N ALA A 120 19.15 3.70 -3.54
CA ALA A 120 18.57 4.38 -2.40
C ALA A 120 18.16 3.41 -1.29
N HIS A 121 18.13 3.90 -0.05
CA HIS A 121 17.52 3.17 1.06
C HIS A 121 16.01 3.26 1.01
N GLY A 122 15.33 2.12 1.20
CA GLY A 122 13.89 2.05 1.21
C GLY A 122 13.35 0.70 1.62
N LEU A 123 12.03 0.60 1.51
CA LEU A 123 11.26 -0.62 1.74
C LEU A 123 10.51 -0.96 0.46
N LEU A 124 10.61 -2.23 0.06
CA LEU A 124 9.84 -2.76 -1.06
C LEU A 124 8.48 -3.20 -0.54
N PHE A 125 7.43 -2.93 -1.30
CA PHE A 125 6.13 -3.59 -1.12
C PHE A 125 5.54 -3.92 -2.47
N LEU A 126 4.68 -4.92 -2.45
CA LEU A 126 3.83 -5.31 -3.55
C LEU A 126 2.40 -4.87 -3.26
N ALA A 127 1.66 -4.58 -4.32
CA ALA A 127 0.23 -4.43 -4.25
C ALA A 127 -0.43 -5.21 -5.39
N LEU A 128 -1.67 -5.61 -5.15
CA LEU A 128 -2.55 -6.14 -6.18
C LEU A 128 -3.57 -5.07 -6.54
N THR A 129 -3.84 -4.93 -7.82
CA THR A 129 -4.89 -4.06 -8.36
C THR A 129 -5.90 -4.85 -9.18
N ASP A 130 -7.13 -4.34 -9.27
CA ASP A 130 -8.09 -4.80 -10.27
C ASP A 130 -7.84 -4.11 -11.63
N GLU A 131 -8.55 -4.54 -12.67
CA GLU A 131 -8.51 -3.99 -14.04
C GLU A 131 -8.79 -2.47 -14.12
N LYS A 132 -9.39 -1.87 -13.08
CA LYS A 132 -9.69 -0.43 -13.01
C LYS A 132 -8.61 0.35 -12.25
N GLY A 133 -7.58 -0.34 -11.76
CA GLY A 133 -6.50 0.27 -10.98
C GLY A 133 -6.83 0.46 -9.51
N ASN A 134 -7.92 -0.14 -9.00
CA ASN A 134 -8.22 -0.07 -7.57
C ASN A 134 -7.28 -1.02 -6.81
N LEU A 135 -6.66 -0.52 -5.75
CA LEU A 135 -5.82 -1.36 -4.89
C LEU A 135 -6.70 -2.32 -4.08
N ILE A 136 -6.51 -3.62 -4.26
CA ILE A 136 -7.30 -4.65 -3.55
C ILE A 136 -6.54 -5.26 -2.39
N TRP A 137 -5.20 -5.23 -2.41
CA TRP A 137 -4.33 -5.76 -1.35
C TRP A 137 -2.93 -5.13 -1.41
N ILE A 138 -2.25 -5.05 -0.26
CA ILE A 138 -0.84 -4.64 -0.14
C ILE A 138 -0.08 -5.60 0.77
N SER A 139 1.15 -5.94 0.38
CA SER A 139 2.06 -6.82 1.12
C SER A 139 2.57 -6.20 2.43
N SER A 140 3.19 -7.03 3.27
CA SER A 140 4.07 -6.49 4.32
C SER A 140 5.26 -5.76 3.71
N ALA A 141 5.79 -4.76 4.41
CA ALA A 141 7.01 -4.07 3.99
C ALA A 141 8.20 -5.02 4.03
N ARG A 142 8.97 -5.04 2.94
CA ARG A 142 10.17 -5.87 2.76
C ARG A 142 11.43 -5.02 2.69
N PRO A 143 12.61 -5.58 2.98
CA PRO A 143 13.86 -4.87 2.80
C PRO A 143 14.04 -4.38 1.36
N GLY A 144 14.53 -3.15 1.17
CA GLY A 144 14.69 -2.53 -0.15
C GLY A 144 15.60 -3.28 -1.15
N ARG A 145 16.45 -4.20 -0.67
CA ARG A 145 17.25 -5.08 -1.55
C ARG A 145 16.45 -6.24 -2.15
N ALA A 146 15.28 -6.56 -1.60
CA ALA A 146 14.48 -7.69 -2.07
C ALA A 146 14.03 -7.45 -3.51
N SER A 147 13.83 -8.53 -4.27
CA SER A 147 13.18 -8.46 -5.57
C SER A 147 11.68 -8.63 -5.42
N GLU A 148 10.93 -8.11 -6.39
CA GLU A 148 9.47 -8.28 -6.48
C GLU A 148 9.10 -9.77 -6.53
N ILE A 149 9.84 -10.58 -7.30
CA ILE A 149 9.63 -12.03 -7.39
C ILE A 149 9.83 -12.71 -6.03
N THR A 150 10.89 -12.38 -5.29
CA THR A 150 11.12 -12.95 -3.95
C THR A 150 10.00 -12.56 -2.99
N ALA A 151 9.51 -11.32 -3.05
CA ALA A 151 8.39 -10.87 -2.24
C ALA A 151 7.09 -11.61 -2.60
N ALA A 152 6.79 -11.76 -3.90
CA ALA A 152 5.59 -12.45 -4.39
C ALA A 152 5.58 -13.93 -3.98
N ARG A 153 6.74 -14.60 -4.05
CA ARG A 153 6.91 -15.99 -3.58
C ARG A 153 6.68 -16.12 -2.09
N HIS A 154 7.24 -15.22 -1.29
CA HIS A 154 7.04 -15.22 0.16
C HIS A 154 5.56 -15.02 0.52
N ASP A 155 4.86 -14.14 -0.19
CA ASP A 155 3.44 -13.89 0.07
C ASP A 155 2.52 -14.92 -0.60
N HIS A 156 3.07 -15.94 -1.28
CA HIS A 156 2.33 -17.00 -1.96
C HIS A 156 1.24 -16.49 -2.91
N ILE A 157 1.47 -15.36 -3.59
CA ILE A 157 0.46 -14.68 -4.43
C ILE A 157 -0.15 -15.64 -5.45
N THR A 158 0.68 -16.38 -6.18
CA THR A 158 0.25 -17.38 -7.17
C THR A 158 -0.69 -18.44 -6.59
N ARG A 159 -0.36 -18.98 -5.41
CA ARG A 159 -1.22 -19.98 -4.74
C ARG A 159 -2.58 -19.39 -4.41
N HIS A 160 -2.61 -18.16 -3.89
CA HIS A 160 -3.85 -17.50 -3.53
C HIS A 160 -4.72 -17.12 -4.72
N LEU A 161 -4.13 -16.82 -5.88
CA LEU A 161 -4.86 -16.61 -7.14
C LEU A 161 -5.55 -17.90 -7.60
N ARG A 162 -4.82 -19.03 -7.58
CA ARG A 162 -5.38 -20.37 -7.88
C ARG A 162 -6.51 -20.77 -6.95
N GLU A 163 -6.30 -20.63 -5.64
CA GLU A 163 -7.33 -20.91 -4.63
C GLU A 163 -8.60 -20.05 -4.77
N ALA A 164 -8.48 -18.89 -5.43
CA ALA A 164 -9.61 -18.01 -5.69
C ALA A 164 -10.30 -18.28 -7.04
N GLY A 165 -9.80 -19.21 -7.86
CA GLY A 165 -10.29 -19.45 -9.22
C GLY A 165 -10.03 -18.27 -10.16
N LEU A 166 -8.91 -17.56 -9.96
CA LEU A 166 -8.45 -16.46 -10.81
C LEU A 166 -7.25 -16.88 -11.68
N ASP A 167 -7.11 -18.20 -11.86
CA ASP A 167 -6.09 -18.86 -12.65
C ASP A 167 -6.75 -20.11 -13.25
N ASP A 168 -7.15 -20.03 -14.51
CA ASP A 168 -7.90 -21.08 -15.22
C ASP A 168 -6.99 -21.96 -16.10
N ASP A 169 -5.67 -21.81 -16.02
CA ASP A 169 -4.74 -22.50 -16.92
C ASP A 169 -4.24 -23.84 -16.34
N PRO A 170 -4.60 -25.00 -16.95
CA PRO A 170 -4.24 -26.33 -16.45
C PRO A 170 -2.76 -26.72 -16.69
N ASP A 171 -2.02 -25.99 -17.53
CA ASP A 171 -0.69 -26.40 -18.02
C ASP A 171 0.50 -25.81 -17.24
N ASP A 172 0.30 -25.40 -15.98
CA ASP A 172 1.34 -24.76 -15.16
C ASP A 172 1.93 -23.47 -15.78
N ALA A 173 1.19 -22.87 -16.72
CA ALA A 173 1.52 -21.59 -17.32
C ALA A 173 1.63 -20.49 -16.24
N PRO A 174 2.49 -19.47 -16.43
CA PRO A 174 2.71 -18.48 -15.40
C PRO A 174 1.47 -17.61 -15.16
N VAL A 175 0.86 -17.81 -13.99
CA VAL A 175 -0.23 -17.00 -13.38
C VAL A 175 0.03 -15.49 -13.40
N ILE A 176 1.30 -15.09 -13.55
CA ILE A 176 1.72 -13.70 -13.67
C ILE A 176 2.30 -13.51 -15.07
N ILE A 177 1.51 -12.91 -15.96
CA ILE A 177 1.96 -12.55 -17.30
C ILE A 177 2.88 -11.32 -17.19
N THR A 178 4.14 -11.49 -17.60
CA THR A 178 5.11 -10.40 -17.65
C THR A 178 5.49 -10.11 -19.10
N GLY A 179 5.75 -8.85 -19.42
CA GLY A 179 6.23 -8.47 -20.74
C GLY A 179 7.57 -9.13 -21.06
N ARG A 180 7.69 -9.68 -22.27
CA ARG A 180 8.92 -10.28 -22.79
C ARG A 180 9.96 -9.18 -23.04
N LYS A 181 11.22 -9.44 -22.71
CA LYS A 181 12.32 -8.49 -22.92
C LYS A 181 13.18 -8.90 -24.10
N ALA A 182 13.46 -7.97 -25.00
CA ALA A 182 14.47 -8.15 -26.04
C ALA A 182 15.86 -8.32 -25.39
N THR A 183 16.70 -9.16 -25.98
CA THR A 183 18.14 -9.25 -25.66
C THR A 183 18.96 -9.00 -26.92
N ARG A 184 20.25 -8.72 -26.77
CA ARG A 184 21.15 -8.40 -27.90
C ARG A 184 21.12 -9.48 -29.00
N SER A 185 20.94 -10.75 -28.61
CA SER A 185 20.88 -11.89 -29.52
C SER A 185 19.46 -12.34 -29.86
N HIS A 186 18.43 -11.82 -29.19
CA HIS A 186 17.03 -12.20 -29.41
C HIS A 186 16.15 -10.95 -29.41
N PRO A 187 16.02 -10.28 -30.57
CA PRO A 187 15.01 -9.25 -30.78
C PRO A 187 13.60 -9.84 -30.64
N LEU A 188 12.65 -9.02 -30.20
CA LEU A 188 11.25 -9.44 -30.12
C LEU A 188 10.65 -9.56 -31.52
N THR A 189 9.94 -10.66 -31.76
CA THR A 189 9.05 -10.83 -32.91
C THR A 189 7.87 -9.86 -32.84
N ASP A 190 7.19 -9.62 -33.96
CA ASP A 190 6.05 -8.70 -33.98
C ASP A 190 4.86 -9.22 -33.14
N ALA A 191 4.67 -10.53 -33.08
CA ALA A 191 3.71 -11.16 -32.18
C ALA A 191 4.05 -10.92 -30.70
N GLU A 192 5.33 -10.99 -30.33
CA GLU A 192 5.76 -10.69 -28.95
C GLU A 192 5.65 -9.20 -28.61
N LYS A 193 5.91 -8.32 -29.58
CA LYS A 193 5.66 -6.88 -29.41
C LYS A 193 4.17 -6.62 -29.19
N GLU A 194 3.30 -7.28 -29.96
CA GLU A 194 1.84 -7.13 -29.79
C GLU A 194 1.37 -7.64 -28.43
N ALA A 195 1.82 -8.84 -28.00
CA ALA A 195 1.54 -9.35 -26.67
C ALA A 195 2.03 -8.39 -25.57
N ASN A 196 3.22 -7.81 -25.73
CA ASN A 196 3.73 -6.79 -24.82
C ASN A 196 2.88 -5.51 -24.83
N ARG A 197 2.35 -5.08 -25.98
CA ARG A 197 1.43 -3.93 -26.06
C ARG A 197 0.14 -4.20 -25.27
N LEU A 198 -0.43 -5.40 -25.39
CA LEU A 198 -1.61 -5.80 -24.62
C LEU A 198 -1.32 -5.80 -23.10
N VAL A 199 -0.23 -6.44 -22.67
CA VAL A 199 0.19 -6.44 -21.25
C VAL A 199 0.46 -5.02 -20.75
N SER A 200 1.02 -4.14 -21.58
CA SER A 200 1.31 -2.75 -21.21
C SER A 200 0.04 -1.92 -21.05
N ARG A 201 -1.01 -2.18 -21.85
CA ARG A 201 -2.32 -1.52 -21.70
C ARG A 201 -2.94 -1.85 -20.36
N GLU A 202 -2.93 -3.12 -19.96
CA GLU A 202 -3.42 -3.55 -18.64
C GLU A 202 -2.61 -2.93 -17.50
N ARG A 203 -1.29 -2.81 -17.66
CA ARG A 203 -0.41 -2.16 -16.66
C ARG A 203 -0.73 -0.69 -16.42
N ALA A 204 -1.38 0.02 -17.35
CA ALA A 204 -1.75 1.41 -17.13
C ALA A 204 -2.70 1.57 -15.92
N ALA A 205 -3.61 0.61 -15.71
CA ALA A 205 -4.49 0.58 -14.54
C ALA A 205 -3.69 0.45 -13.22
N VAL A 206 -2.69 -0.42 -13.21
CA VAL A 206 -1.78 -0.62 -12.07
C VAL A 206 -1.06 0.68 -11.72
N GLU A 207 -0.46 1.31 -12.74
CA GLU A 207 0.28 2.55 -12.57
C GLU A 207 -0.61 3.65 -12.01
N HIS A 208 -1.87 3.71 -12.44
CA HIS A 208 -2.86 4.62 -11.87
C HIS A 208 -3.13 4.34 -10.38
N GLY A 209 -3.32 3.07 -10.01
CA GLY A 209 -3.51 2.66 -8.60
C GLY A 209 -2.33 3.04 -7.71
N PHE A 210 -1.10 2.80 -8.17
CA PHE A 210 0.11 3.21 -7.47
C PHE A 210 0.31 4.73 -7.46
N ALA A 211 -0.07 5.44 -8.53
CA ALA A 211 -0.04 6.89 -8.55
C ALA A 211 -0.99 7.48 -7.50
N ASN A 212 -2.21 6.94 -7.37
CA ASN A 212 -3.15 7.33 -6.32
C ASN A 212 -2.56 7.07 -4.92
N LEU A 213 -1.95 5.91 -4.68
CA LEU A 213 -1.26 5.63 -3.41
C LEU A 213 -0.12 6.63 -3.13
N LYS A 214 0.64 7.02 -4.15
CA LYS A 214 1.74 8.00 -4.04
C LYS A 214 1.27 9.43 -3.78
N THR A 215 -0.02 9.74 -3.95
CA THR A 215 -0.58 11.04 -3.53
C THR A 215 -0.54 11.23 -2.01
N TRP A 216 -0.39 10.16 -1.23
CA TRP A 216 -0.13 10.20 0.21
C TRP A 216 1.34 10.52 0.47
N ARG A 217 1.66 11.81 0.65
CA ARG A 217 3.04 12.32 0.66
C ARG A 217 3.92 11.72 1.75
N ILE A 218 3.36 11.12 2.79
CA ILE A 218 4.12 10.33 3.79
C ILE A 218 4.97 9.21 3.16
N LEU A 219 4.57 8.73 1.97
CA LEU A 219 5.32 7.73 1.19
C LEU A 219 6.47 8.31 0.37
N THR A 220 6.59 9.64 0.26
CA THR A 220 7.75 10.29 -0.40
C THR A 220 9.05 9.84 0.26
N LYS A 221 9.05 9.81 1.60
CA LYS A 221 10.15 9.27 2.40
C LYS A 221 9.65 8.87 3.78
N VAL A 222 9.60 7.57 4.05
CA VAL A 222 9.16 7.04 5.35
C VAL A 222 10.22 7.32 6.41
N ARG A 223 9.85 8.14 7.40
CA ARG A 223 10.72 8.56 8.51
C ARG A 223 10.45 7.81 9.82
N MET A 224 9.30 7.14 9.91
CA MET A 224 8.96 6.29 11.05
C MET A 224 9.78 4.98 11.06
N ASN A 225 9.78 4.30 12.21
CA ASN A 225 10.41 2.99 12.36
C ASN A 225 9.81 1.99 11.33
N ALA A 226 10.64 1.07 10.80
CA ALA A 226 10.22 0.03 9.83
C ALA A 226 9.07 -0.80 10.36
N HIS A 227 9.07 -1.06 11.66
CA HIS A 227 8.03 -1.83 12.33
C HIS A 227 6.62 -1.31 12.00
N HIS A 228 6.45 0.01 11.81
CA HIS A 228 5.16 0.61 11.46
C HIS A 228 4.89 0.70 9.96
N ALA A 229 5.84 0.34 9.08
CA ALA A 229 5.69 0.52 7.63
C ALA A 229 4.58 -0.36 7.05
N THR A 230 4.46 -1.61 7.51
CA THR A 230 3.35 -2.49 7.11
C THR A 230 2.00 -1.93 7.57
N THR A 231 1.90 -1.46 8.81
CA THR A 231 0.70 -0.82 9.34
C THR A 231 0.34 0.43 8.54
N LEU A 232 1.32 1.28 8.22
CA LEU A 232 1.16 2.46 7.39
C LEU A 232 0.56 2.10 6.03
N LEU A 233 1.18 1.15 5.31
CA LEU A 233 0.73 0.77 3.97
C LEU A 233 -0.69 0.18 3.99
N ARG A 234 -1.01 -0.67 4.97
CA ARG A 234 -2.36 -1.21 5.16
C ARG A 234 -3.39 -0.13 5.48
N ALA A 235 -3.02 0.87 6.29
CA ALA A 235 -3.89 2.00 6.56
C ALA A 235 -4.13 2.84 5.30
N LEU A 236 -3.09 3.10 4.51
CA LEU A 236 -3.21 3.84 3.25
C LEU A 236 -4.05 3.10 2.21
N LEU A 237 -4.00 1.77 2.16
CA LEU A 237 -4.90 0.96 1.33
C LEU A 237 -6.38 1.25 1.67
N VAL A 238 -6.72 1.28 2.95
CA VAL A 238 -8.10 1.57 3.39
C VAL A 238 -8.50 3.01 3.03
N LEU A 239 -7.59 3.97 3.21
CA LEU A 239 -7.86 5.36 2.87
C LEU A 239 -8.00 5.58 1.36
N ALA A 240 -7.12 4.99 0.53
CA ALA A 240 -7.20 5.06 -0.92
C ALA A 240 -8.53 4.48 -1.43
N ASN A 241 -8.94 3.31 -0.91
CA ASN A 241 -10.22 2.71 -1.30
C ASN A 241 -11.44 3.52 -0.84
N CYS A 242 -11.33 4.28 0.25
CA CYS A 242 -12.38 5.21 0.67
C CYS A 242 -12.51 6.41 -0.28
N GLU A 243 -11.44 6.83 -0.94
CA GLU A 243 -11.43 7.95 -1.88
C GLU A 243 -11.91 7.56 -3.29
N VAL A 244 -11.65 6.32 -3.73
CA VAL A 244 -12.03 5.83 -5.06
C VAL A 244 -13.50 5.39 -5.16
N GLN A 245 -14.17 5.03 -4.06
CA GLN A 245 -15.61 4.74 -4.04
C GLN A 245 -16.51 6.00 -4.16
N ARG A 246 -16.06 6.99 -4.95
CA ARG A 246 -16.84 8.14 -5.40
C ARG A 246 -17.57 7.78 -6.69
#